data_AF-A0A528FXP4-F1
#
_entry.id   AF-A0A528FXP4-F1
#
_cell.length_a   1.000
_cell.length_b   1.000
_cell.length_c   1.000
_cell.angle_alpha   90.00
_cell.angle_beta   90.00
_cell.angle_gamma   90.00
#
_symmetry.space_group_name_H-M   'P 1'
#
loop_
_entity.id
_entity.type
_entity.pdbx_description
1 polymer ?
#
loop_
_entity_poly.entity_id
_entity_poly.type
_entity_poly.pdbx_seq_one_letter_code
_entity_poly.pdbx_strand_id
1 'polypeptide(L)'
;MTTAKGLTSGYVPMGAVFISDHVYNTIADGAGKAPVGHGYTYSAHPVSAAVGLECLRLYEDSLLENGRKAGKRLMEGLRSLADHPLVGDIR
;
A
#
# COMPACT_ATOMS: atom_id res chain seq x y z
N MET A 1 -3.57 2.33 -9.38
CA MET A 1 -3.64 1.80 -7.99
C MET A 1 -3.09 2.85 -7.04
N THR A 2 -3.79 3.16 -5.95
CA THR A 2 -3.35 4.14 -4.94
C THR A 2 -2.77 3.41 -3.73
N THR A 3 -1.59 3.85 -3.25
CA THR A 3 -0.94 3.29 -2.05
C THR A 3 -0.41 4.39 -1.14
N ALA A 4 -0.33 4.09 0.16
CA ALA A 4 0.17 4.94 1.24
C ALA A 4 0.36 4.05 2.48
N LYS A 5 0.21 4.58 3.71
CA LYS A 5 0.18 3.82 4.98
C LYS A 5 1.35 2.82 5.10
N GLY A 6 1.09 1.54 4.84
CA GLY A 6 2.10 0.48 4.84
C GLY A 6 3.26 0.73 3.87
N LEU A 7 3.12 1.62 2.89
CA LEU A 7 4.23 2.05 2.03
C LEU A 7 5.45 2.53 2.84
N THR A 8 5.23 3.14 3.99
CA THR A 8 6.30 3.61 4.90
C THR A 8 6.07 3.16 6.35
N SER A 9 5.15 2.22 6.58
CA SER A 9 4.77 1.71 7.91
C SER A 9 4.47 2.79 8.96
N GLY A 10 4.07 4.00 8.54
CA GLY A 10 3.79 5.12 9.43
C GLY A 10 5.01 5.91 9.93
N TYR A 11 6.24 5.60 9.48
CA TYR A 11 7.45 6.31 9.91
C TYR A 11 7.56 7.73 9.33
N VAL A 12 7.22 7.89 8.05
CA VAL A 12 7.25 9.18 7.34
C VAL A 12 6.13 9.25 6.29
N PRO A 13 5.57 10.43 5.97
CA PRO A 13 4.48 10.54 5.00
C PRO A 13 4.92 10.19 3.57
N MET A 14 4.16 9.31 2.91
CA MET A 14 4.26 9.03 1.49
C MET A 14 2.96 8.45 0.95
N GLY A 15 2.56 8.89 -0.24
CA GLY A 15 1.57 8.24 -1.07
C GLY A 15 2.12 8.03 -2.48
N ALA A 16 1.61 7.03 -3.18
CA ALA A 16 1.96 6.74 -4.56
C ALA A 16 0.72 6.35 -5.38
N VAL A 17 0.77 6.66 -6.68
CA VAL A 17 -0.21 6.22 -7.66
C VAL A 17 0.52 5.44 -8.73
N PHE A 18 0.26 4.14 -8.81
CA PHE A 18 0.72 3.29 -9.90
C PHE A 18 -0.25 3.41 -11.07
N ILE A 19 0.29 3.72 -12.25
CA ILE A 19 -0.42 3.85 -13.51
C ILE A 19 0.00 2.71 -14.43
N SER A 20 -0.95 2.16 -15.20
CA SER A 20 -0.64 1.16 -16.23
C SER A 20 -0.08 1.84 -17.47
N ASP A 21 0.67 1.08 -18.28
CA ASP A 21 1.30 1.58 -19.50
C ASP A 21 0.28 2.23 -20.45
N HIS A 22 -0.91 1.65 -20.61
CA HIS A 22 -1.97 2.24 -21.43
C HIS A 22 -2.35 3.66 -20.97
N VAL A 23 -2.51 3.86 -19.66
CA VAL A 23 -2.87 5.17 -19.09
C VAL A 23 -1.70 6.14 -19.20
N TYR A 24 -0.48 5.68 -18.90
CA TYR A 24 0.73 6.48 -19.05
C TYR A 24 0.90 6.96 -20.49
N ASN A 25 0.86 6.06 -21.47
CA ASN A 25 1.03 6.38 -22.89
C ASN A 25 -0.06 7.35 -23.37
N THR A 26 -1.32 7.14 -22.97
CA THR A 26 -2.42 8.06 -23.32
C THR A 26 -2.14 9.49 -22.84
N ILE A 27 -1.60 9.65 -21.62
CA ILE A 27 -1.24 10.97 -21.07
C ILE A 27 0.00 11.52 -21.78
N ALA A 28 1.05 10.71 -21.95
CA ALA A 28 2.31 11.13 -22.53
C ALA A 28 2.14 11.57 -24.00
N ASP A 29 1.45 10.77 -24.81
CA ASP A 29 1.18 11.05 -26.22
C ASP A 29 0.25 12.26 -26.36
N GLY A 30 -0.77 12.37 -25.50
CA GLY A 30 -1.71 13.48 -25.48
C GLY A 30 -1.08 14.81 -25.06
N ALA A 31 -0.14 14.80 -24.13
CA ALA A 31 0.60 16.00 -23.69
C ALA A 31 1.67 16.43 -24.70
N GLY A 32 2.24 15.48 -25.46
CA GLY A 32 3.34 15.73 -26.38
C GLY A 32 4.55 16.34 -25.66
N LYS A 33 4.93 17.57 -26.01
CA LYS A 33 6.03 18.30 -25.35
C LYS A 33 5.58 19.16 -24.16
N ALA A 34 4.27 19.27 -23.92
CA ALA A 34 3.74 20.10 -22.85
C ALA A 34 3.91 19.41 -21.48
N PRO A 35 4.08 20.18 -20.38
CA PRO A 35 4.05 19.61 -19.04
C PRO A 35 2.64 19.12 -18.69
N VAL A 36 2.56 17.98 -18.00
CA VAL A 36 1.28 17.40 -17.50
C VAL A 36 0.60 18.27 -16.44
N GLY A 37 1.32 19.22 -15.83
CA GLY A 37 0.74 20.14 -14.84
C GLY A 37 0.41 19.47 -13.50
N HIS A 38 1.17 18.43 -13.12
CA HIS A 38 0.98 17.71 -11.86
C HIS A 38 2.30 17.58 -11.09
N GLY A 39 2.29 17.95 -9.82
CA GLY A 39 3.44 17.84 -8.93
C GLY A 39 3.15 18.46 -7.57
N TYR A 40 3.81 17.96 -6.53
CA TYR A 40 3.77 18.50 -5.19
C TYR A 40 5.19 18.87 -4.75
N THR A 41 5.32 19.84 -3.84
CA THR A 41 6.62 20.27 -3.29
C THR A 41 7.46 19.09 -2.77
N TYR A 42 6.81 18.07 -2.22
CA TYR A 42 7.46 16.88 -1.65
C TYR A 42 7.23 15.61 -2.48
N SER A 43 6.85 15.72 -3.75
CA SER A 43 6.80 14.56 -4.66
C SER A 43 8.17 13.87 -4.68
N ALA A 44 8.17 12.55 -4.49
CA ALA A 44 9.39 11.73 -4.44
C ALA A 44 10.42 12.17 -3.38
N HIS A 45 9.97 12.65 -2.21
CA HIS A 45 10.87 13.05 -1.11
C HIS A 45 11.86 11.92 -0.76
N PRO A 46 13.19 12.17 -0.79
CA PRO A 46 14.21 11.12 -0.74
C PRO A 46 14.20 10.33 0.57
N VAL A 47 13.95 10.99 1.70
CA VAL A 47 13.84 10.32 3.01
C VAL A 47 12.65 9.35 3.02
N SER A 48 11.52 9.74 2.45
CA SER A 48 10.33 8.89 2.39
C SER A 48 10.55 7.70 1.45
N ALA A 49 11.29 7.89 0.35
CA ALA A 49 11.66 6.81 -0.54
C ALA A 49 12.60 5.79 0.13
N ALA A 50 13.62 6.27 0.86
CA ALA A 50 14.55 5.41 1.59
C ALA A 50 13.84 4.55 2.65
N VAL A 51 12.93 5.16 3.41
CA VAL A 51 12.10 4.43 4.39
C VAL A 51 11.18 3.42 3.71
N GLY A 52 10.59 3.78 2.57
CA GLY A 52 9.74 2.87 1.80
C GLY A 52 10.51 1.63 1.30
N LEU A 53 11.74 1.80 0.83
CA LEU A 53 12.60 0.70 0.40
C LEU A 53 12.92 -0.26 1.56
N GLU A 54 13.22 0.27 2.75
CA GLU A 54 13.48 -0.58 3.92
C GLU A 54 12.21 -1.31 4.39
N CYS A 55 11.04 -0.66 4.32
CA CYS A 55 9.77 -1.34 4.61
C CYS A 55 9.52 -2.50 3.63
N LEU A 56 9.76 -2.30 2.34
CA LEU A 56 9.63 -3.35 1.32
C LEU A 56 10.59 -4.52 1.59
N ARG A 57 11.85 -4.22 1.92
CA ARG A 57 12.84 -5.25 2.29
C ARG A 57 12.33 -6.10 3.45
N LEU A 58 11.79 -5.48 4.50
CA LEU A 58 11.23 -6.18 5.64
C LEU A 58 9.98 -7.00 5.28
N TYR A 59 9.14 -6.51 4.38
CA TYR A 59 7.97 -7.24 3.87
C TYR A 59 8.35 -8.52 3.14
N GLU A 60 9.38 -8.44 2.29
CA GLU A 60 9.95 -9.57 1.57
C GLU A 60 10.71 -10.52 2.51
N ASP A 61 11.31 -10.00 3.57
CA ASP A 61 11.98 -10.74 4.65
C ASP A 61 10.98 -11.36 5.64
N SER A 62 10.07 -12.18 5.11
CA SER A 62 9.10 -13.01 5.85
C SER A 62 7.99 -12.27 6.61
N LEU A 63 7.98 -10.94 6.70
CA LEU A 63 6.92 -10.24 7.45
C LEU A 63 5.52 -10.47 6.85
N LEU A 64 5.41 -10.53 5.51
CA LEU A 64 4.15 -10.88 4.85
C LEU A 64 3.70 -12.31 5.17
N GLU A 65 4.64 -13.25 5.23
CA GLU A 65 4.34 -14.64 5.56
C GLU A 65 3.92 -14.80 7.03
N ASN A 66 4.60 -14.11 7.93
CA ASN A 66 4.18 -14.01 9.32
C ASN A 66 2.77 -13.42 9.44
N GLY A 67 2.46 -12.38 8.65
CA GLY A 67 1.12 -11.79 8.57
C GLY A 67 0.04 -12.80 8.18
N ARG A 68 0.30 -13.68 7.21
CA ARG A 68 -0.64 -14.76 6.84
C ARG A 68 -0.85 -15.76 7.98
N LYS A 69 0.23 -16.21 8.63
CA LYS A 69 0.16 -17.16 9.75
C LYS A 69 -0.59 -16.58 10.95
N ALA A 70 -0.23 -15.36 11.36
CA ALA A 70 -0.88 -14.66 12.46
C ALA A 70 -2.35 -14.34 12.15
N GLY A 71 -2.64 -13.90 10.91
CA GLY A 71 -3.99 -13.64 10.44
C GLY A 71 -4.88 -14.88 10.46
N LYS A 72 -4.36 -16.04 10.04
CA LYS A 72 -5.09 -17.32 10.13
C LYS A 72 -5.45 -17.66 11.58
N ARG A 73 -4.49 -17.59 12.50
CA ARG A 73 -4.73 -17.84 13.93
C ARG A 73 -5.77 -16.88 14.50
N LEU A 74 -5.68 -15.59 14.16
CA LEU A 74 -6.67 -14.59 14.59
C LEU A 74 -8.07 -14.94 14.08
N MET A 75 -8.18 -15.25 12.78
CA MET A 75 -9.45 -15.58 12.15
C MET A 75 -10.07 -16.87 12.73
N GLU A 76 -9.27 -17.90 13.02
CA GLU A 76 -9.73 -19.11 13.70
C GLU A 76 -10.29 -18.80 15.09
N GLY A 77 -9.57 -17.99 15.88
CA GLY A 77 -10.03 -17.54 17.19
C GLY A 77 -11.35 -16.76 17.10
N LEU A 78 -11.44 -15.80 16.19
CA LEU A 78 -12.65 -15.02 15.99
C LEU A 78 -13.83 -15.90 15.55
N ARG A 79 -13.63 -16.81 14.59
CA ARG A 79 -14.67 -17.72 14.08
C ARG A 79 -15.25 -18.63 15.15
N SER A 80 -14.52 -18.94 16.21
CA SER A 80 -15.09 -19.70 17.35
C SER A 80 -16.19 -18.94 18.10
N LEU A 81 -16.31 -17.64 17.88
CA LEU A 81 -17.34 -16.78 18.48
C LEU A 81 -18.54 -16.57 17.54
N ALA A 82 -18.59 -17.23 16.38
CA ALA A 82 -19.59 -16.97 15.35
C ALA A 82 -21.04 -17.22 15.81
N ASP A 83 -21.26 -18.16 16.74
CA ASP A 83 -22.60 -18.49 17.26
C ASP A 83 -23.09 -17.52 18.35
N HIS A 84 -22.29 -16.54 18.75
CA HIS A 84 -22.67 -15.60 19.80
C HIS A 84 -23.72 -14.59 19.29
N PRO A 85 -24.84 -14.35 20.01
CA PRO A 85 -25.95 -13.54 19.51
C PRO A 85 -25.62 -12.06 19.24
N LEU A 86 -24.49 -11.57 19.76
CA LEU A 86 -23.99 -10.21 19.50
C LEU A 86 -22.94 -10.13 18.38
N VAL A 87 -22.54 -11.25 17.79
CA VAL A 87 -21.58 -11.29 16.67
C VAL A 87 -22.36 -11.27 15.37
N GLY A 88 -22.30 -10.16 14.64
CA GLY A 88 -23.01 -10.00 13.37
C GLY A 88 -22.29 -10.62 12.18
N ASP A 89 -20.98 -10.38 12.06
CA ASP A 89 -20.16 -10.88 10.95
C ASP A 89 -18.68 -10.97 11.36
N ILE A 90 -17.94 -11.91 10.78
CA ILE A 90 -16.50 -12.10 10.97
C ILE A 90 -15.85 -12.20 9.59
N ARG A 91 -14.98 -11.23 9.27
CA ARG A 91 -14.30 -11.10 7.97
C ARG A 91 -12.89 -10.53 8.12
#